data_AF-A0A655FZ42-F1
#
_entry.id   AF-A0A655FZ42-F1
#
_cell.length_a   1.000
_cell.length_b   1.000
_cell.length_c   1.000
_cell.angle_alpha   90.00
_cell.angle_beta   90.00
_cell.angle_gamma   90.00
#
_symmetry.space_group_name_H-M   'P 1'
#
loop_
_entity.id
_entity.type
_entity.pdbx_description
1 polymer ?
#
loop_
_entity_poly.entity_id
_entity_poly.type
_entity_poly.pdbx_seq_one_letter_code
_entity_poly.pdbx_strand_id
1 'polypeptide(L)'
;MAGPSALQVAVAAAQTVALIGMPEAQLTLAHATIHLATAPKSNAVTTALAAAMNDIKAGKAGLVPAHLRDGHYSGAAALGNAQGYKYSHDDPDGVVAQQYPPDELVDVDYYRPTGRGGEREIAGRLDRLRAIIRKKRG
;
A
#
# COMPACT_ATOMS: atom_id res chain seq x y z
N MET A 1 -8.10 2.13 5.06
CA MET A 1 -7.68 3.54 4.86
C MET A 1 -8.82 4.55 5.01
N ALA A 2 -10.07 4.12 5.24
CA ALA A 2 -11.21 5.03 5.34
C ALA A 2 -11.13 6.07 6.50
N GLY A 3 -10.51 5.72 7.63
CA GLY A 3 -10.15 6.66 8.70
C GLY A 3 -8.62 6.71 8.87
N PRO A 4 -7.89 7.53 8.11
CA PRO A 4 -6.42 7.46 8.05
C PRO A 4 -5.73 7.81 9.38
N SER A 5 -6.37 8.61 10.26
CA SER A 5 -5.86 8.97 11.59
C SER A 5 -6.05 7.88 12.66
N ALA A 6 -6.86 6.85 12.37
CA ALA A 6 -7.31 5.88 13.36
C ALA A 6 -6.14 5.12 14.01
N LEU A 7 -5.11 4.79 13.21
CA LEU A 7 -3.93 4.11 13.71
C LEU A 7 -3.11 5.03 14.63
N GLN A 8 -2.86 6.29 14.24
CA GLN A 8 -2.13 7.23 15.09
C GLN A 8 -2.84 7.48 16.42
N VAL A 9 -4.18 7.61 16.41
CA VAL A 9 -4.97 7.79 17.64
C VAL A 9 -4.83 6.58 18.57
N ALA A 10 -4.93 5.36 18.03
CA ALA A 10 -4.77 4.14 18.82
C ALA A 10 -3.36 4.01 19.40
N VAL A 11 -2.32 4.32 18.60
CA VAL A 11 -0.93 4.29 19.05
C VAL A 11 -0.68 5.33 20.15
N ALA A 12 -1.17 6.55 19.99
CA ALA A 12 -1.04 7.60 21.00
C ALA A 12 -1.74 7.22 22.31
N ALA A 13 -2.92 6.61 22.25
CA ALA A 13 -3.60 6.09 23.44
C ALA A 13 -2.80 4.98 24.12
N ALA A 14 -2.24 4.02 23.36
CA ALA A 14 -1.39 2.96 23.90
C ALA A 14 -0.11 3.52 24.56
N GLN A 15 0.54 4.50 23.93
CA GLN A 15 1.69 5.20 24.51
C GLN A 15 1.31 5.93 25.80
N THR A 16 0.15 6.57 25.84
CA THR A 16 -0.34 7.23 27.06
C THR A 16 -0.48 6.22 28.21
N VAL A 17 -1.07 5.05 27.94
CA VAL A 17 -1.18 3.99 28.95
C VAL A 17 0.20 3.55 29.45
N ALA A 18 1.16 3.36 28.54
CA ALA A 18 2.51 2.91 28.89
C ALA A 18 3.30 3.96 29.70
N LEU A 19 3.10 5.25 29.44
CA LEU A 19 3.87 6.34 30.04
C LEU A 19 3.23 6.92 31.31
N ILE A 20 1.89 6.97 31.37
CA ILE A 20 1.14 7.59 32.47
C ILE A 20 0.56 6.53 33.40
N GLY A 21 0.02 5.44 32.86
CA GLY A 21 -0.68 4.43 33.65
C GLY A 21 -2.12 4.80 34.03
N MET A 22 -2.74 3.94 34.83
CA MET A 22 -4.13 4.09 35.29
C MET A 22 -4.18 4.75 36.69
N PRO A 23 -5.23 5.54 37.00
CA PRO A 23 -6.47 5.72 36.23
C PRO A 23 -6.44 6.80 35.13
N GLU A 24 -5.43 7.66 35.06
CA GLU A 24 -5.41 8.85 34.19
C GLU A 24 -5.52 8.49 32.70
N ALA A 25 -4.90 7.40 32.26
CA ALA A 25 -4.96 6.95 30.87
C ALA A 25 -6.34 6.45 30.41
N GLN A 26 -7.31 6.26 31.33
CA GLN A 26 -8.67 5.85 30.95
C GLN A 26 -9.34 6.84 29.98
N LEU A 27 -9.03 8.14 30.10
CA LEU A 27 -9.60 9.18 29.26
C LEU A 27 -9.12 9.07 27.81
N THR A 28 -7.83 8.76 27.59
CA THR A 28 -7.28 8.60 26.25
C THR A 28 -7.73 7.29 25.60
N LEU A 29 -7.89 6.22 26.39
CA LEU A 29 -8.52 4.98 25.93
C LEU A 29 -9.99 5.20 25.52
N ALA A 30 -10.76 5.95 26.32
CA ALA A 30 -12.14 6.31 25.97
C ALA A 30 -12.20 7.14 24.69
N HIS A 31 -11.31 8.13 24.54
CA HIS A 31 -11.21 8.93 23.32
C HIS A 31 -10.89 8.06 22.10
N ALA A 32 -9.86 7.20 22.16
CA ALA A 32 -9.53 6.31 21.06
C ALA A 32 -10.68 5.37 20.70
N THR A 33 -11.38 4.83 21.70
CA THR A 33 -12.53 3.96 21.51
C THR A 33 -13.65 4.67 20.74
N ILE A 34 -14.02 5.88 21.18
CA ILE A 34 -15.06 6.69 20.52
C ILE A 34 -14.63 7.07 19.10
N HIS A 35 -13.38 7.48 18.91
CA HIS A 35 -12.83 7.79 17.59
C HIS A 35 -12.95 6.59 16.64
N LEU A 36 -12.52 5.40 17.06
CA LEU A 36 -12.61 4.18 16.26
C LEU A 36 -14.05 3.74 16.01
N ALA A 37 -14.92 3.84 17.01
CA ALA A 37 -16.34 3.49 16.91
C ALA A 37 -17.08 4.38 15.90
N THR A 38 -16.73 5.66 15.84
CA THR A 38 -17.37 6.64 14.92
C THR A 38 -16.65 6.79 13.58
N ALA A 39 -15.41 6.30 13.44
CA ALA A 39 -14.66 6.39 12.19
C ALA A 39 -15.35 5.64 11.01
N PRO A 40 -15.16 6.11 9.77
CA PRO A 40 -15.59 5.38 8.57
C PRO A 40 -14.98 3.98 8.53
N LYS A 41 -15.82 2.95 8.36
CA LYS A 41 -15.40 1.55 8.39
C LYS A 41 -15.05 1.04 6.99
N SER A 42 -13.85 0.47 6.87
CA SER A 42 -13.40 -0.23 5.66
C SER A 42 -12.44 -1.37 6.04
N ASN A 43 -12.71 -2.56 5.53
CA ASN A 43 -11.82 -3.72 5.57
C ASN A 43 -11.02 -3.89 4.27
N ALA A 44 -11.04 -2.92 3.34
CA ALA A 44 -10.42 -3.04 2.02
C ALA A 44 -8.93 -3.40 2.07
N VAL A 45 -8.20 -2.87 3.06
CA VAL A 45 -6.76 -3.17 3.26
C VAL A 45 -6.57 -4.61 3.72
N THR A 46 -7.37 -5.10 4.67
CA THR A 46 -7.22 -6.46 5.21
C THR A 46 -7.59 -7.50 4.16
N THR A 47 -8.63 -7.24 3.37
CA THR A 47 -9.01 -8.10 2.24
C THR A 47 -7.96 -8.09 1.13
N ALA A 48 -7.35 -6.94 0.83
CA ALA A 48 -6.28 -6.83 -0.16
C ALA A 48 -5.04 -7.63 0.25
N LEU A 49 -4.62 -7.52 1.52
CA LEU A 49 -3.51 -8.28 2.06
C LEU A 49 -3.80 -9.78 2.05
N ALA A 50 -5.00 -10.19 2.46
CA ALA A 50 -5.39 -11.60 2.43
C ALA A 50 -5.35 -12.19 1.02
N ALA A 51 -5.84 -11.45 0.02
CA ALA A 51 -5.79 -11.86 -1.38
C ALA A 51 -4.35 -12.02 -1.89
N ALA A 52 -3.47 -11.04 -1.63
CA ALA A 52 -2.06 -11.13 -2.02
C ALA A 52 -1.35 -12.31 -1.34
N MET A 53 -1.60 -12.53 -0.05
CA MET A 53 -1.04 -13.67 0.69
C MET A 53 -1.53 -15.02 0.16
N ASN A 54 -2.78 -15.09 -0.29
CA ASN A 54 -3.32 -16.31 -0.89
C ASN A 54 -2.67 -16.62 -2.23
N ASP A 55 -2.42 -15.61 -3.06
CA ASP A 55 -1.73 -15.81 -4.33
C ASP A 55 -0.27 -16.25 -4.14
N ILE A 56 0.42 -15.72 -3.11
CA ILE A 56 1.74 -16.22 -2.71
C ILE A 56 1.67 -17.70 -2.32
N LYS A 57 0.72 -18.07 -1.44
CA LYS A 57 0.53 -19.47 -1.01
C LYS A 57 0.16 -20.42 -2.16
N ALA A 58 -0.52 -19.89 -3.17
CA ALA A 58 -0.88 -20.62 -4.38
C ALA A 58 0.28 -20.69 -5.40
N GLY A 59 1.47 -20.17 -5.08
CA GLY A 59 2.65 -20.23 -5.94
C GLY A 59 2.69 -19.19 -7.06
N LYS A 60 1.85 -18.14 -7.00
CA LYS A 60 1.79 -17.09 -8.03
C LYS A 60 2.76 -15.92 -7.79
N ALA A 61 3.68 -16.04 -6.83
CA ALA A 61 4.58 -14.96 -6.47
C ALA A 61 5.57 -14.57 -7.58
N GLY A 62 5.80 -15.44 -8.57
CA GLY A 62 6.63 -15.17 -9.74
C GLY A 62 8.07 -14.77 -9.42
N LEU A 63 8.80 -14.31 -10.43
CA LEU A 63 10.11 -13.67 -10.25
C LEU A 63 9.96 -12.14 -10.26
N VAL A 64 10.83 -11.46 -9.52
CA VAL A 64 10.94 -9.99 -9.60
C VAL A 64 11.32 -9.60 -11.03
N PRO A 65 10.61 -8.66 -11.69
CA PRO A 65 10.97 -8.15 -13.01
C PRO A 65 12.42 -7.64 -13.05
N ALA A 66 13.15 -7.91 -14.13
CA ALA A 66 14.60 -7.66 -14.19
C ALA A 66 14.98 -6.19 -13.94
N HIS A 67 14.19 -5.26 -14.47
CA HIS A 67 14.38 -3.82 -14.28
C HIS A 67 14.11 -3.34 -12.84
N LEU A 68 13.53 -4.17 -11.98
CA LEU A 68 13.33 -3.87 -10.55
C LEU A 68 14.29 -4.62 -9.63
N ARG A 69 15.13 -5.52 -10.17
CA ARG A 69 16.16 -6.21 -9.39
C ARG A 69 17.29 -5.26 -9.05
N ASP A 70 17.97 -5.54 -7.94
CA ASP A 70 19.13 -4.77 -7.53
C ASP A 70 20.24 -4.81 -8.60
N GLY A 71 20.74 -3.62 -8.94
CA GLY A 71 21.78 -3.39 -9.94
C GLY A 71 23.18 -3.15 -9.34
N HIS A 72 23.31 -3.04 -8.01
CA HIS A 72 24.53 -2.53 -7.37
C HIS A 72 25.62 -3.59 -7.13
N TYR A 73 25.39 -4.85 -7.48
CA TYR A 73 26.35 -5.93 -7.26
C TYR A 73 27.13 -6.30 -8.52
N SER A 74 28.32 -6.88 -8.34
CA SER A 74 29.17 -7.31 -9.45
C SER A 74 28.48 -8.37 -10.31
N GLY A 75 28.36 -8.12 -11.61
CA GLY A 75 27.68 -9.00 -12.55
C GLY A 75 26.18 -8.73 -12.73
N ALA A 76 25.57 -7.79 -12.00
CA ALA A 76 24.16 -7.43 -12.15
C ALA A 76 23.80 -7.04 -13.60
N ALA A 77 24.66 -6.25 -14.25
CA ALA A 77 24.48 -5.85 -15.66
C ALA A 77 24.51 -7.07 -16.60
N ALA A 78 25.40 -8.04 -16.38
CA ALA A 78 25.48 -9.26 -17.18
C ALA A 78 24.24 -10.17 -17.00
N LEU A 79 23.60 -10.11 -15.82
CA LEU A 79 22.35 -10.80 -15.50
C LEU A 79 21.09 -10.05 -15.95
N GLY A 80 21.24 -8.87 -16.57
CA GLY A 80 20.12 -8.06 -17.04
C GLY A 80 19.39 -7.27 -15.95
N ASN A 81 19.93 -7.20 -14.73
CA ASN A 81 19.28 -6.49 -13.63
C ASN A 81 19.35 -4.97 -13.79
N ALA A 82 18.34 -4.29 -13.26
CA ALA A 82 18.17 -2.82 -13.29
C ALA A 82 18.19 -2.21 -14.71
N GLN A 83 18.32 -3.02 -15.76
CA GLN A 83 18.28 -2.54 -17.14
C GLN A 83 16.84 -2.14 -17.50
N GLY A 84 16.67 -0.91 -17.99
CA GLY A 84 15.35 -0.39 -18.36
C GLY A 84 14.49 0.08 -17.17
N TYR A 85 15.05 0.15 -15.96
CA TYR A 85 14.38 0.79 -14.82
C TYR A 85 14.03 2.23 -15.17
N LYS A 86 12.80 2.64 -14.85
CA LYS A 86 12.37 4.03 -15.00
C LYS A 86 12.20 4.66 -13.62
N TYR A 87 12.92 5.73 -13.38
CA TYR A 87 12.86 6.45 -12.11
C TYR A 87 11.65 7.38 -12.09
N SER A 88 10.67 7.10 -11.22
CA SER A 88 9.38 7.80 -11.22
C SER A 88 9.48 9.31 -10.98
N HIS A 89 10.54 9.79 -10.31
CA HIS A 89 10.71 11.22 -10.02
C HIS A 89 11.18 12.04 -11.23
N ASP A 90 11.69 11.39 -12.28
CA ASP A 90 12.04 12.07 -13.54
C ASP A 90 10.80 12.27 -14.43
N ASP A 91 9.69 11.58 -14.14
CA ASP A 91 8.42 11.75 -14.85
C ASP A 91 7.62 12.93 -14.24
N PRO A 92 7.06 13.86 -15.04
CA PRO A 92 6.28 14.99 -14.55
C PRO A 92 5.08 14.60 -13.68
N ASP A 93 4.49 13.42 -13.91
CA ASP A 93 3.36 12.92 -13.12
C ASP A 93 3.82 12.30 -11.79
N GLY A 94 5.13 12.14 -11.57
CA GLY A 94 5.71 11.47 -10.39
C GLY A 94 5.43 9.97 -10.34
N VAL A 95 5.02 9.40 -11.48
CA VAL A 95 4.69 7.98 -11.68
C VAL A 95 4.96 7.65 -13.14
N VAL A 96 5.48 6.44 -13.42
CA VAL A 96 5.88 6.07 -14.77
C VAL A 96 5.28 4.75 -15.22
N ALA A 97 4.98 4.65 -16.51
CA ALA A 97 4.54 3.41 -17.14
C ALA A 97 5.68 2.38 -17.18
N GLN A 98 5.63 1.42 -16.27
CA GLN A 98 6.47 0.22 -16.22
C GLN A 98 5.74 -0.90 -15.48
N GLN A 99 6.16 -2.13 -15.68
CA GLN A 99 5.64 -3.27 -14.94
C GLN A 99 6.23 -3.27 -13.51
N TYR A 100 5.36 -3.40 -12.52
CA TYR A 100 5.73 -3.54 -11.10
C TYR A 100 5.55 -4.95 -10.55
N PRO A 101 4.40 -5.63 -10.79
CA PRO A 101 4.25 -7.01 -10.36
C PRO A 101 5.05 -7.97 -11.28
N PRO A 102 5.32 -9.19 -10.81
CA PRO A 102 5.71 -10.33 -11.65
C PRO A 102 4.73 -10.57 -12.80
N ASP A 103 5.18 -11.26 -13.84
CA ASP A 103 4.39 -11.55 -15.05
C ASP A 103 3.06 -12.23 -14.71
N GLU A 104 3.07 -13.14 -13.75
CA GLU A 104 1.91 -13.92 -13.29
C GLU A 104 0.85 -13.07 -12.58
N LEU A 105 1.21 -11.86 -12.15
CA LEU A 105 0.38 -10.96 -11.35
C LEU A 105 0.10 -9.62 -12.06
N VAL A 106 0.48 -9.48 -13.33
CA VAL A 106 0.07 -8.33 -14.14
C VAL A 106 -1.46 -8.26 -14.17
N ASP A 107 -2.00 -7.04 -14.07
CA ASP A 107 -3.43 -6.73 -14.01
C ASP A 107 -4.20 -7.23 -12.77
N VAL A 108 -3.52 -7.85 -11.79
CA VAL A 108 -4.16 -8.21 -10.52
C VAL A 108 -4.34 -6.98 -9.63
N ASP A 109 -5.60 -6.69 -9.29
CA ASP A 109 -5.98 -5.60 -8.38
C ASP A 109 -6.43 -6.11 -7.01
N TYR A 110 -5.50 -6.12 -6.06
CA TYR A 110 -5.77 -6.50 -4.66
C TYR A 110 -6.53 -5.42 -3.89
N TYR A 111 -6.04 -4.18 -3.94
CA TYR A 111 -6.64 -3.08 -3.18
C TYR A 111 -7.80 -2.45 -3.93
N ARG A 112 -8.99 -2.56 -3.33
CA ARG A 112 -10.25 -2.03 -3.86
C ARG A 112 -10.82 -1.07 -2.81
N PRO A 113 -10.48 0.23 -2.88
CA PRO A 113 -10.91 1.21 -1.89
C PRO A 113 -12.44 1.30 -1.86
N THR A 114 -12.99 1.50 -0.67
CA THR A 114 -14.42 1.79 -0.52
C THR A 114 -14.71 3.26 -0.83
N GLY A 115 -15.99 3.62 -1.00
CA GLY A 115 -16.42 5.02 -1.06
C GLY A 115 -16.52 5.72 0.30
N ARG A 116 -15.85 5.24 1.35
CA ARG A 116 -16.04 5.74 2.73
C ARG A 116 -14.82 6.51 3.23
N GLY A 117 -15.08 7.62 3.91
CA GLY A 117 -14.03 8.47 4.49
C GLY A 117 -12.92 8.81 3.49
N GLY A 118 -11.67 8.71 3.92
CA GLY A 118 -10.49 9.00 3.09
C GLY A 118 -10.32 8.10 1.87
N GLU A 119 -11.00 6.94 1.81
CA GLU A 119 -10.90 6.07 0.63
C GLU A 119 -11.59 6.64 -0.61
N ARG A 120 -12.50 7.61 -0.47
CA ARG A 120 -13.11 8.30 -1.62
C ARG A 120 -12.08 9.01 -2.48
N GLU A 121 -11.17 9.74 -1.85
CA GLU A 121 -10.09 10.45 -2.54
C GLU A 121 -9.07 9.45 -3.11
N ILE A 122 -8.74 8.42 -2.33
CA ILE A 122 -7.82 7.37 -2.76
C ILE A 122 -8.35 6.64 -4.00
N ALA A 123 -9.65 6.36 -4.10
CA ALA A 123 -10.25 5.71 -5.25
C ALA A 123 -9.96 6.49 -6.55
N GLY A 124 -10.23 7.80 -6.55
CA GLY A 124 -9.98 8.64 -7.72
C GLY A 124 -8.50 8.75 -8.09
N ARG A 125 -7.60 8.81 -7.09
CA ARG A 125 -6.15 8.80 -7.33
C ARG A 125 -5.69 7.45 -7.88
N LEU A 126 -6.18 6.35 -7.32
CA LEU A 126 -5.77 4.99 -7.69
C LEU A 126 -6.14 4.67 -9.14
N ASP A 127 -7.30 5.11 -9.62
CA ASP A 127 -7.71 4.91 -11.01
C ASP A 127 -6.76 5.63 -11.99
N ARG A 128 -6.36 6.87 -11.67
CA ARG A 128 -5.37 7.61 -12.46
C ARG A 128 -4.01 6.92 -12.48
N LEU A 129 -3.53 6.48 -11.31
CA LEU A 129 -2.26 5.77 -11.18
C LEU A 129 -2.27 4.48 -12.00
N ARG A 130 -3.36 3.69 -11.92
CA ARG A 130 -3.54 2.47 -12.71
C ARG A 130 -3.51 2.77 -14.21
N ALA A 131 -4.18 3.84 -14.66
CA ALA A 131 -4.18 4.23 -16.07
C ALA A 131 -2.78 4.60 -16.58
N ILE A 132 -1.96 5.26 -15.76
CA ILE A 132 -0.57 5.61 -16.12
C ILE A 132 0.31 4.35 -16.13
N ILE A 133 0.22 3.52 -15.09
CA ILE A 133 1.06 2.31 -14.96
C ILE A 133 0.73 1.29 -16.05
N ARG A 134 -0.57 1.11 -16.36
CA ARG A 134 -1.06 0.13 -17.34
C ARG A 134 -1.14 0.65 -18.76
N LYS A 135 -0.67 1.88 -19.04
CA LYS A 135 -0.63 2.43 -20.39
C LYS A 135 0.19 1.50 -21.29
N LYS A 136 -0.51 0.60 -22.01
CA LYS A 136 -0.09 0.13 -23.33
C LYS A 136 -0.02 1.41 -24.15
N ARG A 137 1.18 1.91 -24.46
CA ARG A 137 1.32 2.88 -25.54
C ARG A 137 0.65 2.23 -26.75
N GLY A 138 -0.42 2.84 -27.24
CA GLY A 138 -0.98 2.50 -28.55
C GLY A 138 0.08 2.65 -29.62
#